data_AF-A4CAS8-F1
#
_entry.id   AF-A4CAS8-F1
#
_cell.length_a   1.000
_cell.length_b   1.000
_cell.length_c   1.000
_cell.angle_alpha   90.00
_cell.angle_beta   90.00
_cell.angle_gamma   90.00
#
_symmetry.space_group_name_H-M   'P 1'
#
loop_
_entity.id
_entity.type
_entity.pdbx_description
1 polymer ?
#
loop_
_entity_poly.entity_id
_entity_poly.type
_entity_poly.pdbx_seq_one_letter_code
_entity_poly.pdbx_strand_id
1 'polypeptide(L)'
;MLKSVLRVLAISFTLYCLVYPFINQPVKEVTESVTEPETVTEVVIVEEKPRHNVILPDFANIPDIKQKKMEFFSFIRPHVIAENKRISQQRAQLEIAKMMLEFDDVLSEQQLRNLRLIFKEYKVKQPIDKASITAALKRVDIVPEELVLMQAANESAWGTSRFARIGLNFFGQWCYQEGCGMVPLNRNLDAAHEVAVYESVSHAVAAYFRNINTNRAYRELRNIRSLQREQQEEPSAVELANGLLAYSERGNHYVEEIRDMIYANQEFFSE
;
A
#
# COMPACT_ATOMS: atom_id res chain seq x y z
N MET A 1 -31.56 -62.89 -35.19
CA MET A 1 -30.79 -62.22 -36.26
C MET A 1 -30.94 -60.70 -36.26
N LEU A 2 -32.15 -60.13 -36.19
CA LEU A 2 -32.36 -58.67 -36.28
C LEU A 2 -31.64 -57.83 -35.20
N LYS A 3 -31.58 -58.29 -33.95
CA LYS A 3 -30.88 -57.60 -32.84
C LYS A 3 -29.35 -57.56 -33.00
N SER A 4 -28.78 -58.58 -33.64
CA SER A 4 -27.34 -58.67 -33.89
C SER A 4 -26.92 -57.73 -35.01
N VAL A 5 -27.74 -57.62 -36.06
CA VAL A 5 -27.55 -56.67 -37.17
C VAL A 5 -27.66 -55.22 -36.69
N LEU A 6 -28.64 -54.91 -35.82
CA LEU A 6 -28.77 -53.58 -35.24
C LEU A 6 -27.56 -53.16 -34.38
N ARG A 7 -26.97 -54.11 -33.63
CA ARG A 7 -25.76 -53.85 -32.84
C ARG A 7 -24.53 -53.60 -33.71
N VAL A 8 -24.36 -54.35 -34.79
CA VAL A 8 -23.25 -54.14 -35.73
C VAL A 8 -23.38 -52.80 -36.44
N LEU A 9 -24.59 -52.41 -36.85
CA LEU A 9 -24.86 -51.11 -37.47
C LEU A 9 -24.66 -49.93 -36.50
N ALA A 10 -25.03 -50.09 -35.23
CA ALA A 10 -24.79 -49.06 -34.21
C ALA A 10 -23.30 -48.87 -33.92
N ILE A 11 -22.52 -49.96 -33.88
CA ILE A 11 -21.07 -49.94 -33.67
C ILE A 11 -20.33 -49.33 -34.87
N SER A 12 -20.73 -49.67 -36.10
CA SER A 12 -20.12 -49.08 -37.29
C SER A 12 -20.44 -47.59 -37.44
N PHE A 13 -21.65 -47.16 -37.07
CA PHE A 13 -22.02 -45.73 -37.05
C PHE A 13 -21.26 -44.94 -35.98
N THR A 14 -21.06 -45.50 -34.77
CA THR A 14 -20.26 -44.84 -33.72
C THR A 14 -18.79 -44.74 -34.09
N LEU A 15 -18.20 -45.79 -34.69
CA LEU A 15 -16.85 -45.73 -35.23
C LEU A 15 -16.74 -44.65 -36.31
N TYR A 16 -17.66 -44.61 -37.27
CA TYR A 16 -17.67 -43.56 -38.30
C TYR A 16 -17.73 -42.14 -37.71
N CYS A 17 -18.60 -41.90 -36.72
CA CYS A 17 -18.68 -40.60 -36.04
C CYS A 17 -17.40 -40.21 -35.27
N LEU A 18 -16.65 -41.19 -34.73
CA LEU A 18 -15.39 -40.93 -34.04
C LEU A 18 -14.26 -40.56 -35.02
N VAL A 19 -14.25 -41.10 -36.24
CA VAL A 19 -13.22 -40.77 -37.25
C VAL A 19 -13.60 -39.58 -38.13
N TYR A 20 -14.89 -39.27 -38.26
CA TYR A 20 -15.39 -38.14 -39.07
C TYR A 20 -14.68 -36.79 -38.82
N PRO A 21 -14.43 -36.34 -37.57
CA PRO A 21 -13.75 -35.07 -37.32
C PRO A 21 -12.24 -35.09 -37.66
N PHE A 22 -11.65 -36.26 -37.93
CA PHE A 22 -10.26 -36.39 -38.38
C PHE A 22 -10.14 -36.49 -39.90
N ILE A 23 -11.17 -37.00 -40.58
CA ILE A 23 -11.20 -37.11 -42.05
C ILE A 23 -11.63 -35.78 -42.69
N ASN A 24 -12.57 -35.06 -42.06
CA ASN A 24 -13.18 -33.84 -42.60
C ASN A 24 -12.80 -32.58 -41.78
N GLN A 25 -11.51 -32.39 -41.48
CA GLN A 25 -11.06 -31.06 -41.07
C GLN A 25 -10.94 -30.18 -42.32
N PRO A 26 -11.61 -29.02 -42.40
CA PRO A 26 -11.29 -28.06 -43.44
C PRO A 26 -9.83 -27.65 -43.24
N VAL A 27 -9.03 -27.81 -44.29
CA VAL A 27 -7.65 -27.29 -44.32
C VAL A 27 -7.76 -25.79 -44.04
N LYS A 28 -7.26 -25.35 -42.89
CA LYS A 28 -7.03 -23.92 -42.65
C LYS A 28 -5.99 -23.49 -43.66
N GLU A 29 -6.39 -22.72 -44.66
CA GLU A 29 -5.45 -21.94 -45.45
C GLU A 29 -4.63 -21.10 -44.49
N VAL A 30 -3.36 -21.46 -44.33
CA VAL A 30 -2.36 -20.59 -43.75
C VAL A 30 -2.08 -19.54 -44.81
N THR A 31 -2.85 -18.46 -44.80
CA THR A 31 -2.38 -17.21 -45.41
C THR A 31 -1.13 -16.80 -44.66
N GLU A 32 0.03 -16.97 -45.29
CA GLU A 32 1.25 -16.26 -44.93
C GLU A 32 0.95 -14.76 -44.96
N SER A 33 0.59 -14.21 -43.82
CA SER A 33 0.74 -12.79 -43.57
C SER A 33 2.25 -12.57 -43.48
N VAL A 34 2.82 -12.03 -44.55
CA VAL A 34 4.16 -11.42 -44.52
C VAL A 34 4.14 -10.38 -43.42
N THR A 35 4.64 -10.73 -42.23
CA THR A 35 4.95 -9.77 -41.18
C THR A 35 6.06 -8.89 -41.72
N GLU A 36 5.70 -7.67 -42.10
CA GLU A 36 6.60 -6.54 -42.25
C GLU A 36 7.47 -6.49 -40.97
N PRO A 37 8.80 -6.34 -41.07
CA PRO A 37 9.65 -6.34 -39.89
C PRO A 37 9.22 -5.18 -39.00
N GLU A 38 8.69 -5.49 -37.82
CA GLU A 38 8.51 -4.51 -36.76
C GLU A 38 9.87 -3.87 -36.52
N THR A 39 10.01 -2.60 -36.94
CA THR A 39 11.08 -1.75 -36.50
C THR A 39 11.03 -1.73 -34.99
N VAL A 40 11.95 -2.47 -34.36
CA VAL A 40 12.27 -2.32 -32.94
C VAL A 40 12.76 -0.88 -32.79
N THR A 41 11.84 0.03 -32.49
CA THR A 41 12.20 1.33 -31.95
C THR A 41 12.98 1.05 -30.69
N GLU A 42 14.30 1.21 -30.78
CA GLU A 42 15.19 1.28 -29.64
C GLU A 42 14.59 2.29 -28.66
N VAL A 43 13.99 1.78 -27.57
CA VAL A 43 13.47 2.62 -26.51
C VAL A 43 14.68 3.33 -25.93
N VAL A 44 14.91 4.56 -26.36
CA VAL A 44 15.90 5.43 -25.74
C VAL A 44 15.47 5.57 -24.29
N ILE A 45 16.11 4.84 -23.39
CA ILE A 45 15.92 4.97 -21.94
C ILE A 45 16.51 6.33 -21.58
N VAL A 46 15.69 7.38 -21.68
CA VAL A 46 16.03 8.68 -21.12
C VAL A 46 16.11 8.48 -19.62
N GLU A 47 17.32 8.54 -19.07
CA GLU A 47 17.54 8.39 -17.64
C GLU A 47 16.79 9.52 -16.91
N GLU A 48 15.72 9.16 -16.23
CA GLU A 48 14.89 10.12 -15.54
C GLU A 48 15.60 10.65 -14.29
N LYS A 49 15.70 11.97 -14.19
CA LYS A 49 16.35 12.64 -13.07
C LYS A 49 15.46 12.66 -11.82
N PRO A 50 16.03 12.52 -10.61
CA PRO A 50 15.29 12.70 -9.37
C PRO A 50 14.53 14.03 -9.33
N ARG A 51 13.30 14.01 -8.81
CA ARG A 51 12.46 15.19 -8.60
C ARG A 51 12.62 15.78 -7.19
N HIS A 52 13.74 15.50 -6.55
CA HIS A 52 14.10 15.92 -5.20
C HIS A 52 15.60 16.14 -5.08
N ASN A 53 16.01 16.80 -4.00
CA ASN A 53 17.43 17.02 -3.67
C ASN A 53 17.96 16.07 -2.59
N VAL A 54 17.16 15.09 -2.16
CA VAL A 54 17.59 14.06 -1.20
C VAL A 54 18.64 13.15 -1.83
N ILE A 55 19.74 12.93 -1.11
CA ILE A 55 20.77 11.94 -1.47
C ILE A 55 20.31 10.58 -0.95
N LEU A 56 19.96 9.69 -1.87
CA LEU A 56 19.53 8.33 -1.54
C LEU A 56 20.75 7.38 -1.50
N PRO A 57 20.78 6.42 -0.57
CA PRO A 57 21.65 5.26 -0.71
C PRO A 57 21.34 4.54 -2.04
N ASP A 58 22.39 4.07 -2.71
CA ASP A 58 22.21 3.26 -3.91
C ASP A 58 21.87 1.82 -3.53
N PHE A 59 20.62 1.62 -3.10
CA PHE A 59 20.13 0.33 -2.65
C PHE A 59 20.26 -0.77 -3.70
N ALA A 60 20.34 -0.42 -5.00
CA ALA A 60 20.50 -1.41 -6.06
C ALA A 60 21.89 -2.07 -6.00
N ASN A 61 22.93 -1.29 -5.67
CA ASN A 61 24.33 -1.71 -5.70
C ASN A 61 24.88 -2.23 -4.36
N ILE A 62 24.02 -2.50 -3.37
CA ILE A 62 24.39 -3.18 -2.12
C ILE A 62 24.19 -4.69 -2.32
N PRO A 63 25.26 -5.50 -2.41
CA PRO A 63 25.15 -6.94 -2.69
C PRO A 63 24.71 -7.75 -1.46
N ASP A 64 25.15 -7.36 -0.26
CA ASP A 64 24.78 -8.05 0.97
C ASP A 64 23.35 -7.69 1.37
N ILE A 65 22.49 -8.72 1.46
CA ILE A 65 21.07 -8.53 1.74
C ILE A 65 20.86 -7.93 3.13
N LYS A 66 21.63 -8.36 4.13
CA LYS A 66 21.49 -7.87 5.50
C LYS A 66 21.85 -6.38 5.57
N GLN A 67 22.97 -5.99 4.98
CA GLN A 67 23.41 -4.60 4.87
C GLN A 67 22.37 -3.75 4.13
N LYS A 68 21.82 -4.24 3.01
CA LYS A 68 20.78 -3.52 2.26
C LYS A 68 19.57 -3.20 3.15
N LYS A 69 19.10 -4.18 3.92
CA LYS A 69 17.99 -4.00 4.87
C LYS A 69 18.33 -2.99 5.96
N MET A 70 19.52 -3.09 6.56
CA MET A 70 19.99 -2.15 7.58
C MET A 70 20.08 -0.71 7.06
N GLU A 71 20.66 -0.51 5.88
CA GLU A 71 20.76 0.82 5.27
C GLU A 71 19.38 1.37 4.92
N PHE A 72 18.48 0.53 4.39
CA PHE A 72 17.11 0.93 4.09
C PHE A 72 16.35 1.39 5.34
N PHE A 73 16.42 0.60 6.42
CA PHE A 73 15.78 0.98 7.68
C PHE A 73 16.42 2.22 8.29
N SER A 74 17.74 2.30 8.33
CA SER A 74 18.45 3.47 8.85
C SER A 74 18.08 4.75 8.11
N PHE A 75 17.78 4.64 6.82
CA PHE A 75 17.35 5.77 6.00
C PHE A 75 15.91 6.23 6.31
N ILE A 76 14.96 5.31 6.52
CA ILE A 76 13.54 5.65 6.72
C ILE A 76 13.18 5.87 8.20
N ARG A 77 13.72 5.07 9.11
CA ARG A 77 13.40 5.02 10.55
C ARG A 77 13.37 6.39 11.23
N PRO A 78 14.36 7.29 11.06
CA PRO A 78 14.34 8.59 11.74
C PRO A 78 13.08 9.42 11.42
N HIS A 79 12.58 9.32 10.19
CA HIS A 79 11.37 10.02 9.75
C HIS A 79 10.09 9.41 10.37
N VAL A 80 10.06 8.08 10.51
CA VAL A 80 8.97 7.35 11.16
C VAL A 80 8.90 7.69 12.64
N ILE A 81 10.04 7.66 13.34
CA ILE A 81 10.15 8.03 14.76
C ILE A 81 9.70 9.48 14.97
N ALA A 82 10.16 10.40 14.13
CA ALA A 82 9.78 11.81 14.22
C ALA A 82 8.27 12.02 14.03
N GLU A 83 7.67 11.36 13.05
CA GLU A 83 6.24 11.47 12.79
C GLU A 83 5.40 10.83 13.90
N ASN A 84 5.77 9.64 14.38
CA ASN A 84 5.12 9.03 15.54
C ASN A 84 5.22 9.92 16.78
N LYS A 85 6.37 10.55 17.04
CA LYS A 85 6.54 11.49 18.15
C LYS A 85 5.58 12.68 18.03
N ARG A 86 5.46 13.26 16.82
CA ARG A 86 4.51 14.36 16.54
C ARG A 86 3.07 13.94 16.81
N ILE A 87 2.68 12.74 16.36
CA ILE A 87 1.34 12.20 16.54
C ILE A 87 1.06 11.91 18.02
N SER A 88 2.00 11.33 18.76
CA SER A 88 1.87 11.11 20.21
C SER A 88 1.67 12.41 20.97
N GLN A 89 2.34 13.50 20.58
CA GLN A 89 2.13 14.82 21.18
C GLN A 89 0.72 15.38 20.89
N GLN A 90 0.19 15.16 19.68
CA GLN A 90 -1.18 15.53 19.34
C GLN A 90 -2.20 14.68 20.11
N ARG A 91 -1.93 13.38 20.24
CA ARG A 91 -2.76 12.47 21.04
C ARG A 91 -2.79 12.89 22.50
N ALA A 92 -1.65 13.21 23.10
CA ALA A 92 -1.59 13.70 24.48
C ALA A 92 -2.43 14.96 24.69
N GLN A 93 -2.44 15.90 23.74
CA GLN A 93 -3.30 17.08 23.79
C GLN A 93 -4.79 16.72 23.77
N LEU A 94 -5.18 15.71 22.98
CA LEU A 94 -6.55 15.21 22.95
C LEU A 94 -6.95 14.51 24.25
N GLU A 95 -6.07 13.68 24.83
CA GLU A 95 -6.35 12.99 26.10
C GLU A 95 -6.48 13.99 27.26
N ILE A 96 -5.60 15.01 27.33
CA ILE A 96 -5.71 16.10 28.32
C ILE A 96 -7.06 16.82 28.14
N ALA A 97 -7.41 17.17 26.90
CA ALA A 97 -8.68 17.83 26.64
C ALA A 97 -9.89 16.95 26.97
N LYS A 98 -9.82 15.63 26.72
CA LYS A 98 -10.84 14.67 27.12
C LYS A 98 -11.04 14.67 28.64
N MET A 99 -9.95 14.56 29.39
CA MET A 99 -9.97 14.59 30.85
C MET A 99 -10.58 15.89 31.38
N MET A 100 -10.12 17.05 30.88
CA MET A 100 -10.68 18.35 31.30
C MET A 100 -12.19 18.42 31.05
N LEU A 101 -12.64 18.03 29.85
CA LEU A 101 -14.08 18.02 29.57
C LEU A 101 -14.81 17.04 30.49
N GLU A 102 -14.28 15.85 30.76
CA GLU A 102 -14.88 14.84 31.66
C GLU A 102 -15.17 15.39 33.07
N PHE A 103 -14.29 16.27 33.58
CA PHE A 103 -14.45 16.97 34.86
C PHE A 103 -15.13 18.35 34.75
N ASP A 104 -15.72 18.65 33.59
CA ASP A 104 -16.40 19.91 33.27
C ASP A 104 -15.51 21.17 33.42
N ASP A 105 -14.19 21.00 33.25
CA ASP A 105 -13.22 22.10 33.16
C ASP A 105 -13.31 22.84 31.82
N VAL A 106 -12.90 24.12 31.83
CA VAL A 106 -12.90 24.97 30.63
C VAL A 106 -11.57 24.87 29.90
N LEU A 107 -11.62 24.56 28.60
CA LEU A 107 -10.46 24.63 27.70
C LEU A 107 -10.10 26.09 27.40
N SER A 108 -8.81 26.43 27.51
CA SER A 108 -8.30 27.74 27.10
C SER A 108 -8.41 27.95 25.58
N GLU A 109 -8.40 29.21 25.15
CA GLU A 109 -8.42 29.56 23.73
C GLU A 109 -7.24 28.97 22.95
N GLN A 110 -6.06 28.85 23.56
CA GLN A 110 -4.90 28.21 22.93
C GLN A 110 -5.13 26.70 22.73
N GLN A 111 -5.68 26.02 23.73
CA GLN A 111 -6.04 24.60 23.61
C GLN A 111 -7.09 24.39 22.51
N LEU A 112 -8.13 25.22 22.48
CA LEU A 112 -9.15 25.16 21.43
C LEU A 112 -8.54 25.40 20.03
N ARG A 113 -7.62 26.34 19.86
CA ARG A 113 -6.91 26.53 18.59
C ARG A 113 -6.10 25.30 18.19
N ASN A 114 -5.34 24.72 19.11
CA ASN A 114 -4.54 23.51 18.83
C ASN A 114 -5.44 22.33 18.45
N LEU A 115 -6.54 22.11 19.18
CA LEU A 115 -7.51 21.05 18.90
C LEU A 115 -8.18 21.23 17.54
N ARG A 116 -8.52 22.46 17.13
CA ARG A 116 -9.06 22.74 15.79
C ARG A 116 -8.06 22.36 14.68
N LEU A 117 -6.76 22.59 14.88
CA LEU A 117 -5.73 22.19 13.92
C LEU A 117 -5.64 20.67 13.80
N ILE A 118 -5.64 19.96 14.94
CA ILE A 118 -5.66 18.49 14.98
C ILE A 118 -6.93 17.96 14.28
N PHE A 119 -8.10 18.48 14.62
CA PHE A 119 -9.37 18.05 14.01
C PHE A 119 -9.36 18.25 12.49
N LYS A 120 -8.85 19.39 12.01
CA LYS A 120 -8.69 19.67 10.58
C LYS A 120 -7.76 18.66 9.91
N GLU A 121 -6.59 18.40 10.51
CA GLU A 121 -5.60 17.45 9.98
C GLU A 121 -6.18 16.05 9.83
N TYR A 122 -6.88 15.58 10.87
CA TYR A 122 -7.48 14.25 10.94
C TYR A 122 -8.90 14.16 10.41
N LYS A 123 -9.39 15.22 9.73
CA LYS A 123 -10.70 15.28 9.07
C LYS A 123 -11.89 14.99 10.02
N VAL A 124 -11.81 15.48 11.25
CA VAL A 124 -12.90 15.47 12.25
C VAL A 124 -13.70 16.77 12.05
N LYS A 125 -14.96 16.64 11.63
CA LYS A 125 -15.83 17.76 11.22
C LYS A 125 -16.95 17.97 12.25
N GLN A 126 -16.59 17.98 13.52
CA GLN A 126 -17.52 18.11 14.64
C GLN A 126 -17.03 19.20 15.60
N PRO A 127 -17.92 19.76 16.45
CA PRO A 127 -17.53 20.64 17.55
C PRO A 127 -16.52 19.98 18.48
N ILE A 128 -15.79 20.77 19.26
CA ILE A 128 -14.91 20.24 20.29
C ILE A 128 -15.77 19.90 21.52
N ASP A 129 -16.10 18.62 21.66
CA ASP A 129 -16.83 18.05 22.79
C ASP A 129 -16.28 16.65 23.14
N LYS A 130 -16.79 16.04 24.22
CA LYS A 130 -16.35 14.71 24.70
C LYS A 130 -16.40 13.66 23.57
N ALA A 131 -17.52 13.59 22.86
CA ALA A 131 -17.74 12.59 21.81
C ALA A 131 -16.79 12.75 20.62
N SER A 132 -16.57 14.00 20.18
CA SER A 132 -15.74 14.33 19.04
C SER A 132 -14.25 14.16 19.35
N ILE A 133 -13.83 14.42 20.59
CA ILE A 133 -12.47 14.09 21.06
C ILE A 133 -12.26 12.57 21.08
N THR A 134 -13.22 11.79 21.59
CA THR A 134 -13.14 10.31 21.53
C THR A 134 -13.06 9.81 20.09
N ALA A 135 -13.82 10.39 19.17
CA ALA A 135 -13.74 10.06 17.75
C ALA A 135 -12.38 10.47 17.13
N ALA A 136 -11.82 11.60 17.55
CA ALA A 136 -10.49 12.05 17.12
C ALA A 136 -9.40 11.10 17.62
N LEU A 137 -9.46 10.63 18.86
CA LEU A 137 -8.51 9.68 19.45
C LEU A 137 -8.45 8.33 18.72
N LYS A 138 -9.51 7.92 18.01
CA LYS A 138 -9.43 6.75 17.12
C LYS A 138 -8.55 6.99 15.88
N ARG A 139 -8.40 8.24 15.45
CA ARG A 139 -7.59 8.65 14.30
C ARG A 139 -6.18 9.10 14.68
N VAL A 140 -6.03 9.81 15.79
CA VAL A 140 -4.76 10.38 16.26
C VAL A 140 -4.03 9.37 17.12
N ASP A 141 -3.29 8.48 16.48
CA ASP A 141 -2.44 7.53 17.17
C ASP A 141 -1.30 7.07 16.26
N ILE A 142 -0.26 6.54 16.88
CA ILE A 142 0.95 6.06 16.22
C ILE A 142 0.66 4.88 15.31
N VAL A 143 1.59 4.64 14.39
CA VAL A 143 1.65 3.40 13.61
C VAL A 143 2.98 2.73 13.97
N PRO A 144 2.97 1.45 14.41
CA PRO A 144 4.17 0.73 14.80
C PRO A 144 5.25 0.79 13.74
N GLU A 145 6.49 1.01 14.16
CA GLU A 145 7.60 1.24 13.25
C GLU A 145 7.81 0.07 12.29
N GLU A 146 7.69 -1.15 12.80
CA GLU A 146 7.85 -2.40 12.05
C GLU A 146 6.87 -2.47 10.88
N LEU A 147 5.61 -2.08 11.13
CA LEU A 147 4.58 -2.05 10.08
C LEU A 147 4.94 -1.04 9.00
N VAL A 148 5.32 0.18 9.40
CA VAL A 148 5.69 1.26 8.47
C VAL A 148 6.89 0.86 7.62
N LEU A 149 7.94 0.33 8.25
CA LEU A 149 9.17 -0.07 7.59
C LEU A 149 8.96 -1.25 6.64
N MET A 150 8.13 -2.25 7.01
CA MET A 150 7.83 -3.38 6.14
C MET A 150 6.99 -2.97 4.94
N GLN A 151 6.00 -2.10 5.13
CA GLN A 151 5.25 -1.53 4.01
C GLN A 151 6.17 -0.71 3.10
N ALA A 152 7.01 0.16 3.66
CA ALA A 152 7.99 0.90 2.87
C ALA A 152 8.90 -0.03 2.07
N ALA A 153 9.42 -1.09 2.69
CA ALA A 153 10.30 -2.06 2.03
C ALA A 153 9.57 -2.82 0.90
N ASN A 154 8.34 -3.29 1.15
CA ASN A 154 7.56 -4.03 0.18
C ASN A 154 7.18 -3.16 -1.03
N GLU A 155 6.61 -1.98 -0.79
CA GLU A 155 6.11 -1.08 -1.83
C GLU A 155 7.24 -0.47 -2.70
N SER A 156 8.43 -0.31 -2.12
CA SER A 156 9.58 0.29 -2.80
C SER A 156 10.59 -0.72 -3.33
N ALA A 157 10.34 -2.02 -3.16
CA ALA A 157 11.33 -3.08 -3.39
C ALA A 157 12.68 -2.76 -2.72
N TRP A 158 12.64 -2.52 -1.40
CA TRP A 158 13.79 -2.11 -0.59
C TRP A 158 14.50 -0.86 -1.13
N GLY A 159 13.72 0.13 -1.57
CA GLY A 159 14.21 1.42 -2.07
C GLY A 159 14.69 1.43 -3.52
N THR A 160 14.67 0.30 -4.22
CA THR A 160 15.18 0.20 -5.61
C THR A 160 14.18 0.66 -6.67
N SER A 161 12.89 0.71 -6.33
CA SER A 161 11.81 1.14 -7.22
C SER A 161 12.07 2.51 -7.83
N ARG A 162 11.72 2.66 -9.12
CA ARG A 162 11.78 3.95 -9.83
C ARG A 162 11.04 5.05 -9.08
N PHE A 163 9.86 4.76 -8.52
CA PHE A 163 9.06 5.76 -7.80
C PHE A 163 9.70 6.19 -6.47
N ALA A 164 10.42 5.28 -5.80
CA ALA A 164 11.19 5.61 -4.62
C ALA A 164 12.43 6.46 -4.97
N ARG A 165 13.19 6.05 -5.99
CA ARG A 165 14.44 6.73 -6.39
C ARG A 165 14.24 8.11 -7.01
N ILE A 166 13.11 8.32 -7.69
CA ILE A 166 12.86 9.56 -8.43
C ILE A 166 11.88 10.46 -7.68
N GLY A 167 10.88 9.86 -7.01
CA GLY A 167 9.78 10.58 -6.39
C GLY A 167 9.71 10.50 -4.87
N LEU A 168 10.66 9.82 -4.21
CA LEU A 168 10.61 9.49 -2.77
C LEU A 168 9.31 8.80 -2.34
N ASN A 169 8.62 8.13 -3.26
CA ASN A 169 7.39 7.42 -2.94
C ASN A 169 7.69 5.99 -2.51
N PHE A 170 8.01 5.83 -1.23
CA PHE A 170 8.32 4.54 -0.63
C PHE A 170 7.08 3.69 -0.34
N PHE A 171 5.88 4.25 -0.44
CA PHE A 171 4.64 3.64 0.05
C PHE A 171 3.61 3.39 -1.06
N GLY A 172 3.97 3.61 -2.32
CA GLY A 172 3.07 3.42 -3.47
C GLY A 172 1.87 4.36 -3.49
N GLN A 173 1.95 5.53 -2.85
CA GLN A 173 0.79 6.40 -2.70
C GLN A 173 0.37 7.06 -4.01
N TRP A 174 -0.91 6.93 -4.35
CA TRP A 174 -1.50 7.59 -5.50
C TRP A 174 -1.87 9.04 -5.22
N CYS A 175 -1.86 9.84 -6.26
CA CYS A 175 -2.47 11.17 -6.31
C CYS A 175 -3.40 11.26 -7.53
N TYR A 176 -4.45 12.08 -7.43
CA TYR A 176 -5.60 12.05 -8.35
C TYR A 176 -5.81 13.38 -9.09
N GLN A 177 -4.73 14.13 -9.27
CA GLN A 177 -4.73 15.37 -10.03
C GLN A 177 -3.72 15.21 -11.16
N GLU A 178 -4.07 15.62 -12.37
CA GLU A 178 -3.11 15.52 -13.48
C GLU A 178 -1.83 16.33 -13.17
N GLY A 179 -0.67 15.71 -13.35
CA GLY A 179 0.64 16.31 -13.06
C GLY A 179 1.04 16.34 -11.58
N CYS A 180 0.28 15.70 -10.69
CA CYS A 180 0.63 15.64 -9.27
C CYS A 180 1.80 14.70 -8.95
N GLY A 181 2.19 13.84 -9.89
CA GLY A 181 3.14 12.78 -9.63
C GLY A 181 3.86 12.25 -10.86
N MET A 182 4.21 10.97 -10.78
CA MET A 182 4.88 10.19 -11.81
C MET A 182 3.87 9.26 -12.47
N VAL A 183 3.91 9.22 -13.80
CA VAL A 183 3.08 8.32 -14.58
C VAL A 183 3.75 6.93 -14.64
N PRO A 184 3.02 5.83 -14.38
CA PRO A 184 3.52 4.49 -14.62
C PRO A 184 3.84 4.26 -16.11
N LEU A 185 4.93 3.55 -16.41
CA LEU A 185 5.34 3.29 -17.80
C LEU A 185 4.29 2.47 -18.58
N ASN A 186 3.61 1.53 -17.90
CA ASN A 186 2.58 0.67 -18.47
C ASN A 186 1.18 1.06 -17.96
N ARG A 187 0.78 2.32 -18.14
CA ARG A 187 -0.54 2.80 -17.70
C ARG A 187 -1.63 2.30 -18.67
N ASN A 188 -2.68 1.67 -18.14
CA ASN A 188 -3.92 1.48 -18.89
C ASN A 188 -4.49 2.86 -19.26
N LEU A 189 -4.94 3.06 -20.49
CA LEU A 189 -5.38 4.36 -21.03
C LEU A 189 -6.40 5.09 -20.12
N ASP A 190 -7.17 4.35 -19.32
CA ASP A 190 -8.24 4.88 -18.45
C ASP A 190 -7.84 5.10 -16.97
N ALA A 191 -6.59 4.82 -16.57
CA ALA A 191 -6.22 5.04 -15.17
C ALA A 191 -6.28 6.55 -14.86
N ALA A 192 -6.96 6.98 -13.80
CA ALA A 192 -7.13 8.41 -13.45
C ALA A 192 -6.14 8.92 -12.39
N HIS A 193 -5.15 8.10 -12.01
CA HIS A 193 -4.22 8.39 -10.93
C HIS A 193 -2.76 8.37 -11.39
N GLU A 194 -1.93 9.12 -10.68
CA GLU A 194 -0.48 9.13 -10.79
C GLU A 194 0.16 8.68 -9.46
N VAL A 195 1.43 8.31 -9.48
CA VAL A 195 2.19 7.97 -8.27
C VAL A 195 2.76 9.24 -7.69
N ALA A 196 2.35 9.62 -6.48
CA ALA A 196 2.73 10.89 -5.85
C ALA A 196 4.25 11.08 -5.79
N VAL A 197 4.70 12.33 -5.86
CA VAL A 197 6.10 12.73 -5.69
C VAL A 197 6.22 13.57 -4.43
N TYR A 198 7.33 13.40 -3.70
CA TYR A 198 7.60 14.11 -2.47
C TYR A 198 8.94 14.84 -2.52
N GLU A 199 8.97 16.01 -1.89
CA GLU A 199 10.17 16.85 -1.77
C GLU A 199 11.18 16.30 -0.74
N SER A 200 10.69 15.51 0.23
CA SER A 200 11.50 14.91 1.30
C SER A 200 10.90 13.58 1.78
N VAL A 201 11.74 12.74 2.41
CA VAL A 201 11.30 11.48 3.04
C VAL A 201 10.30 11.76 4.16
N SER A 202 10.51 12.82 4.96
CA SER A 202 9.54 13.26 5.97
C SER A 202 8.16 13.57 5.39
N HIS A 203 8.09 14.21 4.21
CA HIS A 203 6.82 14.48 3.54
C HIS A 203 6.14 13.19 3.07
N ALA A 204 6.89 12.24 2.52
CA ALA A 204 6.37 10.93 2.12
C ALA A 204 5.80 10.15 3.33
N VAL A 205 6.56 10.11 4.43
CA VAL A 205 6.13 9.45 5.68
C VAL A 205 4.88 10.13 6.25
N ALA A 206 4.87 11.46 6.38
CA ALA A 206 3.70 12.19 6.88
C ALA A 206 2.44 11.96 6.02
N ALA A 207 2.59 11.92 4.69
CA ALA A 207 1.50 11.61 3.77
C ALA A 207 0.97 10.17 3.95
N TYR A 208 1.86 9.20 4.16
CA TYR A 208 1.51 7.83 4.49
C TYR A 208 0.74 7.73 5.81
N PHE A 209 1.28 8.32 6.88
CA PHE A 209 0.63 8.34 8.20
C PHE A 209 -0.75 8.99 8.15
N ARG A 210 -0.88 10.12 7.45
CA ARG A 210 -2.17 10.79 7.25
C ARG A 210 -3.17 9.92 6.50
N ASN A 211 -2.73 9.16 5.50
CA ASN A 211 -3.60 8.24 4.78
C ASN A 211 -4.14 7.14 5.70
N ILE A 212 -3.25 6.42 6.39
CA ILE A 212 -3.61 5.35 7.35
C ILE A 212 -4.55 5.88 8.45
N ASN A 213 -4.25 7.06 8.99
CA ASN A 213 -5.00 7.63 10.11
C ASN A 213 -6.34 8.28 9.73
N THR A 214 -6.59 8.61 8.45
CA THR A 214 -7.79 9.37 8.06
C THR A 214 -8.66 8.72 6.99
N ASN A 215 -8.10 7.85 6.15
CA ASN A 215 -8.87 7.25 5.05
C ASN A 215 -9.88 6.24 5.60
N ARG A 216 -11.09 6.22 5.00
CA ARG A 216 -12.15 5.28 5.38
C ARG A 216 -11.76 3.81 5.17
N ALA A 217 -10.89 3.55 4.19
CA ALA A 217 -10.40 2.21 3.86
C ALA A 217 -9.70 1.53 5.06
N TYR A 218 -8.96 2.30 5.86
CA TYR A 218 -8.23 1.79 7.03
C TYR A 218 -9.00 2.00 8.34
N ARG A 219 -10.34 2.00 8.28
CA ARG A 219 -11.16 2.06 9.50
C ARG A 219 -10.88 0.86 10.40
N GLU A 220 -10.73 -0.32 9.81
CA GLU A 220 -10.50 -1.54 10.58
C GLU A 220 -9.16 -1.54 11.30
N LEU A 221 -8.08 -1.12 10.63
CA LEU A 221 -6.78 -0.89 11.28
C LEU A 221 -6.91 0.01 12.52
N ARG A 222 -7.68 1.09 12.41
CA ARG A 222 -7.91 2.01 13.54
C ARG A 222 -8.80 1.41 14.63
N ASN A 223 -9.72 0.52 14.30
CA ASN A 223 -10.54 -0.20 15.27
C ASN A 223 -9.68 -1.17 16.08
N ILE A 224 -8.85 -1.98 15.42
CA ILE A 224 -7.89 -2.89 16.05
C ILE A 224 -7.00 -2.10 17.02
N ARG A 225 -6.41 -1.00 16.54
CA ARG A 225 -5.58 -0.12 17.37
C ARG A 225 -6.35 0.47 18.57
N SER A 226 -7.60 0.89 18.38
CA SER A 226 -8.44 1.41 19.47
C SER A 226 -8.72 0.35 20.53
N LEU A 227 -8.97 -0.90 20.12
CA LEU A 227 -9.20 -2.01 21.04
C LEU A 227 -7.96 -2.31 21.89
N GLN A 228 -6.78 -2.30 21.28
CA GLN A 228 -5.51 -2.47 22.00
C GLN A 228 -5.30 -1.36 23.03
N ARG A 229 -5.60 -0.10 22.67
CA ARG A 229 -5.55 1.02 23.62
C ARG A 229 -6.53 0.86 24.79
N GLU A 230 -7.74 0.35 24.54
CA GLU A 230 -8.72 0.04 25.58
C GLU A 230 -8.22 -1.06 26.54
N GLN A 231 -7.41 -1.98 26.02
CA GLN A 231 -6.73 -3.04 26.78
C GLN A 231 -5.40 -2.59 27.42
N GLN A 232 -5.04 -1.31 27.29
CA GLN A 232 -3.75 -0.74 27.75
C GLN A 232 -2.52 -1.36 27.07
N GLU A 233 -2.70 -1.89 25.86
CA GLU A 233 -1.64 -2.42 25.03
C GLU A 233 -1.11 -1.34 24.06
N GLU A 234 0.16 -1.42 23.72
CA GLU A 234 0.69 -0.66 22.60
C GLU A 234 0.22 -1.28 21.26
N PRO A 235 -0.01 -0.46 20.23
CA PRO A 235 -0.41 -0.97 18.92
C PRO A 235 0.57 -2.01 18.39
N SER A 236 0.09 -3.21 18.04
CA SER A 236 0.93 -4.29 17.51
C SER A 236 1.03 -4.20 15.99
N ALA A 237 2.24 -4.19 15.45
CA ALA A 237 2.46 -4.15 14.00
C ALA A 237 1.73 -5.28 13.25
N VAL A 238 1.83 -6.51 13.78
CA VAL A 238 1.21 -7.70 13.19
C VAL A 238 -0.31 -7.63 13.23
N GLU A 239 -0.88 -7.18 14.36
CA GLU A 239 -2.34 -7.07 14.49
C GLU A 239 -2.90 -5.97 13.60
N LEU A 240 -2.24 -4.81 13.54
CA LEU A 240 -2.65 -3.70 12.68
C LEU A 240 -2.58 -4.05 11.20
N ALA A 241 -1.65 -4.93 10.79
CA ALA A 241 -1.56 -5.41 9.42
C ALA A 241 -2.87 -6.07 8.93
N ASN A 242 -3.64 -6.72 9.82
CA ASN A 242 -4.94 -7.30 9.47
C ASN A 242 -5.95 -6.24 8.99
N GLY A 243 -5.76 -4.97 9.36
CA GLY A 243 -6.57 -3.84 8.91
C GLY A 243 -6.17 -3.25 7.55
N LEU A 244 -5.18 -3.82 6.85
CA LEU A 244 -4.64 -3.33 5.57
C LEU A 244 -5.27 -3.98 4.33
N LEU A 245 -6.39 -4.69 4.47
CA LEU A 245 -7.05 -5.40 3.36
C LEU A 245 -7.25 -4.52 2.10
N ALA A 246 -7.61 -3.25 2.30
CA ALA A 246 -7.86 -2.30 1.22
C ALA A 246 -6.60 -1.52 0.76
N TYR A 247 -5.42 -1.84 1.29
CA TYR A 247 -4.17 -1.19 0.90
C TYR A 247 -3.70 -1.66 -0.48
N SER A 248 -3.91 -2.95 -0.79
CA SER A 248 -3.50 -3.57 -2.04
C SER A 248 -4.68 -4.32 -2.67
N GLU A 249 -4.74 -4.35 -3.99
CA GLU A 249 -5.68 -5.18 -4.74
C GLU A 249 -5.50 -6.68 -4.46
N ARG A 250 -4.31 -7.09 -3.96
CA ARG A 250 -4.01 -8.45 -3.52
C ARG A 250 -4.74 -8.86 -2.24
N GLY A 251 -5.34 -7.90 -1.51
CA GLY A 251 -6.15 -8.17 -0.33
C GLY A 251 -5.41 -8.97 0.76
N ASN A 252 -5.96 -10.10 1.18
CA ASN A 252 -5.40 -10.91 2.26
C ASN A 252 -3.98 -11.40 1.99
N HIS A 253 -3.61 -11.70 0.74
CA HIS A 253 -2.25 -12.11 0.41
C HIS A 253 -1.24 -11.00 0.75
N TYR A 254 -1.62 -9.73 0.56
CA TYR A 254 -0.77 -8.61 0.97
C TYR A 254 -0.60 -8.55 2.49
N VAL A 255 -1.69 -8.76 3.23
CA VAL A 255 -1.67 -8.78 4.70
C VAL A 255 -0.73 -9.88 5.22
N GLU A 256 -0.85 -11.09 4.67
CA GLU A 256 0.01 -12.23 5.03
C GLU A 256 1.49 -11.93 4.71
N GLU A 257 1.78 -11.41 3.53
CA GLU A 257 3.13 -11.02 3.11
C GLU A 257 3.75 -9.99 4.05
N ILE A 258 3.01 -8.94 4.44
CA ILE A 258 3.51 -7.94 5.40
C ILE A 258 3.78 -8.56 6.77
N ARG A 259 2.91 -9.44 7.26
CA ARG A 259 3.10 -10.13 8.55
C ARG A 259 4.33 -11.03 8.51
N ASP A 260 4.50 -11.82 7.46
CA ASP A 260 5.67 -12.68 7.26
C ASP A 260 6.95 -11.86 7.16
N MET A 261 6.91 -10.71 6.47
CA MET A 261 8.04 -9.78 6.44
C MET A 261 8.36 -9.23 7.83
N ILE A 262 7.37 -8.87 8.65
CA ILE A 262 7.61 -8.42 10.04
C ILE A 262 8.33 -9.53 10.83
N TYR A 263 7.84 -10.77 10.76
CA TYR A 263 8.45 -11.90 11.46
C TYR A 263 9.89 -12.19 10.98
N ALA A 264 10.11 -12.20 9.67
CA ALA A 264 11.41 -12.50 9.08
C ALA A 264 12.47 -11.41 9.32
N ASN A 265 12.08 -10.22 9.77
CA ASN A 265 12.97 -9.07 9.98
C ASN A 265 13.01 -8.60 11.44
N GLN A 266 12.56 -9.43 12.39
CA GLN A 266 12.55 -9.09 13.82
C GLN A 266 13.92 -8.65 14.37
N GLU A 267 15.01 -9.21 13.87
CA GLU A 267 16.37 -8.87 14.29
C GLU A 267 16.75 -7.39 14.07
N PHE A 268 16.02 -6.68 13.19
CA PHE A 268 16.29 -5.28 12.88
C PHE A 268 15.48 -4.30 13.74
N PHE A 269 14.53 -4.77 14.54
CA PHE A 269 13.65 -3.91 15.34
C PHE A 269 14.04 -3.82 16.82
N SER A 270 14.88 -4.74 17.29
CA SER A 270 15.40 -4.74 18.66
C SER A 270 16.66 -3.86 18.75
N GLU A 271 16.47 -2.55 18.92
CA GLU A 271 17.50 -1.60 19.38
C GLU A 271 16.94 -0.69 20.48
#